data_AF-A0A9W9EPG6-F1
#
_entry.id   AF-A0A9W9EPG6-F1
#
_cell.length_a   1.000
_cell.length_b   1.000
_cell.length_c   1.000
_cell.angle_alpha   90.00
_cell.angle_beta   90.00
_cell.angle_gamma   90.00
#
_symmetry.space_group_name_H-M   'P 1'
#
loop_
_entity.id
_entity.type
_entity.pdbx_description
1 polymer ?
#
loop_
_entity_poly.entity_id
_entity_poly.type
_entity_poly.pdbx_seq_one_letter_code
_entity_poly.pdbx_strand_id
1 'polypeptide(L)' 'MSDETRFLAQDFEATDCTKKMLLVNKQGNELSVFVTDSSEASAGIVDVTTRSNPWRTEKVTGSIQLPAYAVVILSEA' A
#
# COMPACT_ATOMS: atom_id res chain seq x y z
N MET A 1 -7.95 -26.54 0.08
CA MET A 1 -6.87 -25.54 0.01
C MET A 1 -7.55 -24.18 0.03
N SER A 2 -7.31 -23.36 1.04
CA SER A 2 -7.97 -22.06 1.19
C SER A 2 -7.50 -21.12 0.08
N ASP A 3 -8.45 -20.46 -0.60
CA ASP A 3 -8.18 -19.32 -1.48
C ASP A 3 -7.61 -18.18 -0.64
N GLU A 4 -6.30 -18.20 -0.42
CA GLU A 4 -5.63 -17.06 0.19
C GLU A 4 -5.66 -15.90 -0.82
N THR A 5 -6.39 -14.84 -0.47
CA THR A 5 -6.41 -13.62 -1.27
C THR A 5 -4.99 -13.08 -1.39
N ARG A 6 -4.47 -13.06 -2.62
CA ARG A 6 -3.08 -12.70 -2.94
C ARG A 6 -2.81 -11.19 -2.93
N PHE A 7 -3.86 -10.39 -2.85
CA PHE A 7 -3.83 -8.95 -2.69
C PHE A 7 -4.89 -8.54 -1.66
N LEU A 8 -4.52 -7.72 -0.69
CA LEU A 8 -5.45 -7.15 0.29
C LEU A 8 -5.49 -5.63 0.09
N ALA A 9 -6.69 -5.08 0.08
CA ALA A 9 -6.93 -3.65 0.24
C ALA A 9 -7.96 -3.47 1.37
N GLN A 10 -7.62 -2.66 2.37
CA GLN A 10 -8.48 -2.40 3.51
C GLN A 10 -8.40 -0.93 3.90
N ASP A 11 -9.54 -0.25 3.90
CA ASP A 11 -9.69 1.09 4.45
C ASP A 11 -9.90 1.05 5.96
N PHE A 12 -9.40 2.08 6.65
CA PHE A 12 -9.65 2.29 8.08
C PHE A 12 -9.45 3.76 8.45
N GLU A 13 -10.14 4.20 9.49
CA GLU A 13 -9.87 5.48 10.14
C GLU A 13 -8.88 5.24 11.30
N ALA A 14 -7.75 5.94 11.28
CA ALA A 14 -6.76 5.86 12.35
C ALA A 14 -7.23 6.65 13.60
N THR A 15 -6.54 6.45 14.73
CA THR A 15 -6.90 7.10 16.00
C THR A 15 -6.80 8.62 15.98
N ASP A 16 -6.09 9.18 14.99
CA ASP A 16 -5.97 10.61 14.71
C ASP A 16 -7.06 11.13 13.74
N CYS A 17 -8.11 10.33 13.49
CA CYS A 17 -9.18 10.59 12.53
C CYS A 17 -8.73 10.67 11.06
N THR A 18 -7.49 10.30 10.74
CA THR A 18 -7.05 10.26 9.33
C THR A 18 -7.55 8.99 8.65
N LYS A 19 -8.11 9.14 7.46
CA LYS A 19 -8.46 8.01 6.60
C LYS A 19 -7.20 7.42 5.99
N LYS A 20 -7.05 6.10 6.12
CA LYS A 20 -5.91 5.36 5.59
C LYS A 20 -6.38 4.13 4.84
N MET A 21 -5.54 3.64 3.94
CA MET A 21 -5.74 2.38 3.25
C MET A 21 -4.50 1.51 3.36
N LEU A 22 -4.67 0.30 3.88
CA LEU A 22 -3.68 -0.76 3.92
C LEU A 22 -3.75 -1.56 2.62
N LEU A 23 -2.63 -1.63 1.91
CA LEU A 23 -2.44 -2.51 0.76
C LEU A 23 -1.39 -3.57 1.09
N VAL A 24 -1.68 -4.84 0.80
CA VAL A 24 -0.72 -5.94 0.94
C VAL A 24 -0.64 -6.70 -0.37
N ASN A 25 0.54 -6.70 -0.98
CA ASN A 25 0.84 -7.58 -2.10
C ASN A 25 1.54 -8.83 -1.58
N LYS A 26 0.88 -10.00 -1.69
CA LYS A 26 1.47 -11.29 -1.33
C LYS A 26 2.07 -12.02 -2.54
N GLN A 27 2.06 -11.38 -3.71
CA GLN A 27 2.51 -11.96 -4.97
C GLN A 27 4.00 -11.71 -5.19
N GLY A 28 4.60 -12.56 -6.03
CA GLY A 28 6.01 -12.43 -6.46
C GLY A 28 6.25 -11.44 -7.60
N ASN A 29 5.21 -10.73 -8.02
CA ASN A 29 5.26 -9.69 -9.05
C ASN A 29 4.79 -8.35 -8.48
N GLU A 30 5.30 -7.27 -9.05
CA GLU A 30 4.83 -5.91 -8.79
C GLU A 30 3.38 -5.73 -9.29
N LEU A 31 2.62 -4.88 -8.59
CA LEU A 31 1.25 -4.51 -8.93
C LEU A 31 1.14 -2.99 -9.10
N SER A 32 0.42 -2.57 -10.14
CA SER A 32 0.02 -1.17 -10.30
C SER A 32 -1.39 -1.00 -9.72
N VAL A 33 -1.52 -0.22 -8.64
CA VAL A 33 -2.79 0.03 -7.96
C VAL A 33 -3.26 1.44 -8.29
N PHE A 34 -4.46 1.56 -8.87
CA PHE A 34 -5.08 2.85 -9.15
C PHE A 34 -5.81 3.36 -7.89
N VAL A 35 -5.54 4.59 -7.50
CA VAL A 35 -6.12 5.24 -6.33
C VAL A 35 -6.96 6.41 -6.83
N THR A 36 -8.28 6.18 -6.90
CA THR A 36 -9.27 7.23 -7.17
C THR A 36 -9.26 8.25 -6.03
N ASP A 37 -9.41 9.54 -6.34
CA ASP A 37 -9.38 10.65 -5.39
C ASP A 37 -8.03 10.93 -4.70
N SER A 38 -6.92 10.53 -5.33
CA SER A 38 -5.55 10.73 -4.83
C SER A 38 -5.00 12.16 -4.99
N SER A 39 -5.83 13.22 -4.91
CA SER A 39 -5.36 14.58 -5.23
C SER A 39 -4.14 15.00 -4.41
N GLU A 40 -3.97 14.47 -3.19
CA GLU A 40 -2.76 14.63 -2.37
C GLU A 40 -2.47 13.42 -1.45
N ALA A 41 -2.54 12.18 -1.96
CA ALA A 41 -2.24 11.00 -1.13
C ALA A 41 -0.73 10.76 -0.97
N SER A 42 -0.32 10.32 0.23
CA SER A 42 1.04 9.85 0.51
C SER A 42 1.04 8.35 0.78
N ALA A 43 2.07 7.67 0.28
CA ALA A 43 2.26 6.24 0.45
C ALA A 43 3.49 5.95 1.28
N GLY A 44 3.31 5.30 2.42
CA GLY A 44 4.38 4.64 3.16
C GLY A 44 4.53 3.20 2.67
N ILE A 45 5.69 2.85 2.13
CA ILE A 45 5.94 1.55 1.50
C ILE A 45 7.01 0.80 2.28
N VAL A 46 6.71 -0.47 2.59
CA VAL A 46 7.64 -1.43 3.17
C VAL A 46 7.76 -2.64 2.23
N ASP A 47 8.94 -2.79 1.64
CA ASP A 47 9.32 -4.00 0.93
C ASP A 47 9.79 -5.05 1.95
N VAL A 48 9.06 -6.16 2.09
CA VAL A 48 9.37 -7.19 3.10
C VAL A 48 10.39 -8.24 2.62
N THR A 49 10.87 -8.13 1.38
CA THR A 49 11.91 -9.03 0.83
C THR A 49 13.33 -8.53 1.05
N THR A 50 13.47 -7.22 1.24
CA THR A 50 14.79 -6.60 1.42
C THR A 50 15.23 -6.71 2.87
N ARG A 51 16.50 -7.10 3.09
CA ARG A 51 17.06 -7.17 4.45
C ARG A 51 16.89 -5.80 5.11
N SER A 52 16.27 -5.78 6.29
CA SER A 52 15.96 -4.59 7.12
C SER A 52 14.63 -3.87 6.83
N ASN A 53 13.82 -4.30 5.84
CA ASN A 53 12.50 -3.72 5.54
C ASN A 53 12.50 -2.17 5.46
N PRO A 54 13.35 -1.55 4.61
CA PRO A 54 13.44 -0.11 4.47
C PRO A 54 12.07 0.52 4.17
N TRP A 55 11.73 1.50 5.01
CA TRP A 55 10.57 2.36 4.82
C TRP A 55 10.89 3.47 3.83
N ARG A 56 10.06 3.63 2.78
CA ARG A 56 10.12 4.79 1.89
C ARG A 56 8.75 5.46 1.80
N THR A 57 8.77 6.77 1.55
CA THR A 57 7.54 7.56 1.40
C THR A 57 7.51 8.16 0.00
N GLU A 58 6.38 8.03 -0.68
CA GLU A 58 6.18 8.54 -2.04
C GLU A 58 4.87 9.32 -2.13
N LYS A 59 4.82 10.34 -2.98
CA LYS A 59 3.56 11.01 -3.33
C LYS A 59 2.83 10.18 -4.37
N VAL A 60 1.52 10.01 -4.21
CA VAL A 60 0.68 9.24 -5.13
C VAL A 60 -0.13 10.20 -5.98
N THR A 61 -0.11 9.99 -7.29
CA THR A 61 -0.95 10.75 -8.23
C THR A 61 -1.52 9.78 -9.25
N GLY A 62 -2.77 9.37 -9.04
CA GLY A 62 -3.48 8.39 -9.88
C GLY A 62 -3.14 6.94 -9.56
N SER A 63 -1.86 6.55 -9.52
CA SER A 63 -1.46 5.18 -9.21
C SER A 63 -0.20 5.07 -8.36
N ILE A 64 -0.05 3.92 -7.72
CA ILE A 64 1.14 3.52 -6.97
C ILE A 64 1.66 2.17 -7.49
N GLN A 65 2.99 2.05 -7.59
CA GLN A 65 3.64 0.76 -7.82
C GLN A 65 3.88 0.07 -6.48
N LEU A 66 3.27 -1.09 -6.32
CA LEU A 66 3.34 -1.92 -5.12
C LEU A 66 4.29 -3.09 -5.39
N PRO A 67 5.50 -3.10 -4.81
CA PRO A 67 6.48 -4.16 -5.07
C PRO A 67 5.96 -5.56 -4.73
N ALA A 68 6.62 -6.58 -5.26
CA ALA A 68 6.40 -7.96 -4.85
C ALA A 68 6.61 -8.10 -3.33
N TYR A 69 5.72 -8.81 -2.65
CA TYR A 69 5.76 -8.99 -1.19
C TYR A 69 5.98 -7.66 -0.43
N ALA A 70 5.02 -6.74 -0.58
CA ALA A 70 5.10 -5.42 0.05
C ALA A 70 3.84 -5.07 0.82
N VAL A 71 4.01 -4.19 1.81
CA VAL A 71 2.94 -3.58 2.57
C VAL A 71 2.99 -2.07 2.35
N VAL A 72 1.84 -1.46 2.06
CA VAL A 72 1.71 -0.02 1.88
C VAL A 72 0.61 0.53 2.77
N ILE A 73 0.86 1.68 3.36
CA ILE A 73 -0.15 2.53 3.98
C ILE A 73 -0.30 3.78 3.13
N LEU A 74 -1.47 3.93 2.52
CA LEU A 74 -1.89 5.19 1.91
C LEU A 74 -2.52 6.07 3.00
N SER A 75 -2.14 7.34 3.03
CA SER A 75 -2.79 8.37 3.85
C SER A 75 -3.23 9.50 2.93
N GLU A 76 -4.52 9.81 2.95
CA GLU A 76 -5.04 11.05 2.37
C GLU A 76 -4.56 12.23 3.23
N ALA A 77 -4.15 13.33 2.59
CA ALA A 77 -3.79 14.58 3.25
C ALA A 77 -5.03 15.40 3.62
#